data_AF-R5ER49-F1
#
_entry.id   AF-R5ER49-F1
#
_cell.length_a   1.000
_cell.length_b   1.000
_cell.length_c   1.000
_cell.angle_alpha   90.00
_cell.angle_beta   90.00
_cell.angle_gamma   90.00
#
_symmetry.space_group_name_H-M   'P 1'
#
loop_
_entity.id
_entity.type
_entity.pdbx_description
1 polymer ?
#
loop_
_entity_poly.entity_id
_entity_poly.type
_entity_poly.pdbx_seq_one_letter_code
_entity_poly.pdbx_strand_id
1 'polypeptide(L)' 'MEEKRLTPIKAIRAKCLDCCCGNSNEVKLCTCTGCALYPYREGHSPFIQKQEWTEERKAAQKARMAQNIHSPIREKSAN' A
#
# COMPACT_ATOMS: atom_id res chain seq x y z
N MET A 1 18.31 -11.25 -8.21
CA MET A 1 17.19 -10.33 -8.50
C MET A 1 16.30 -10.37 -7.26
N GLU A 2 16.23 -9.30 -6.49
CA GLU A 2 15.58 -9.33 -5.17
C GLU A 2 14.06 -9.32 -5.31
N GLU A 3 13.42 -10.41 -4.89
CA GLU A 3 11.97 -10.58 -4.98
C GLU A 3 11.29 -9.80 -3.85
N LYS A 4 11.03 -8.51 -4.11
CA LYS A 4 10.37 -7.63 -3.15
C LYS A 4 8.87 -7.98 -3.08
N ARG A 5 8.45 -8.60 -1.99
CA ARG A 5 7.01 -8.87 -1.72
C ARG A 5 6.24 -7.54 -1.68
N LEU A 6 5.44 -7.28 -2.71
CA LEU A 6 4.54 -6.15 -2.75
C LEU A 6 3.28 -6.47 -1.94
N THR A 7 2.76 -5.47 -1.23
CA THR A 7 1.38 -5.57 -0.73
C THR A 7 0.41 -5.58 -1.92
N PRO A 8 -0.75 -6.23 -1.82
CA PRO A 8 -1.70 -6.31 -2.94
C PRO A 8 -2.03 -4.94 -3.56
N ILE A 9 -2.20 -3.91 -2.73
CA ILE A 9 -2.47 -2.53 -3.18
C ILE A 9 -1.28 -1.96 -3.98
N LYS A 10 -0.03 -2.21 -3.56
CA LYS A 10 1.15 -1.78 -4.30
C LYS A 10 1.28 -2.50 -5.63
N ALA A 11 0.96 -3.79 -5.68
CA ALA A 11 0.95 -4.58 -6.91
C ALA A 11 -0.13 -4.08 -7.89
N ILE A 12 -1.34 -3.78 -7.39
CA ILE A 12 -2.42 -3.21 -8.21
C ILE A 12 -2.01 -1.86 -8.80
N ARG A 13 -1.39 -0.98 -8.00
CA ARG A 13 -0.90 0.30 -8.50
C ARG A 13 0.21 0.15 -9.53
N ALA A 14 1.14 -0.78 -9.33
CA ALA A 14 2.15 -1.11 -10.34
C ALA A 14 1.50 -1.59 -11.64
N LYS A 15 0.44 -2.40 -11.56
CA LYS A 15 -0.31 -2.84 -12.73
C LYS A 15 -1.04 -1.69 -13.43
N CYS A 16 -1.58 -0.74 -12.68
CA CYS A 16 -2.21 0.45 -13.26
C CYS A 16 -1.18 1.33 -13.97
N LEU A 17 0.02 1.47 -13.42
CA LEU A 17 1.12 2.19 -14.07
C LEU A 17 1.54 1.47 -15.35
N ASP A 18 1.69 0.15 -15.32
CA ASP A 18 1.97 -0.68 -16.51
C ASP A 18 0.92 -0.49 -17.61
N CYS A 19 -0.38 -0.48 -17.24
CA CYS A 19 -1.49 -0.24 -18.16
C CYS A 19 -1.50 1.17 -18.77
N CYS A 20 -1.04 2.17 -18.01
CA CYS A 20 -0.99 3.59 -18.42
C CYS A 20 0.42 4.01 -18.85
N CYS A 21 1.24 3.09 -19.36
CA CYS A 21 2.59 3.37 -19.89
C CYS A 21 3.53 4.11 -18.90
N GLY A 22 3.39 3.85 -17.60
CA GLY A 22 4.15 4.48 -16.52
C GLY A 22 3.63 5.88 -16.11
N ASN A 23 2.60 6.41 -16.77
CA ASN A 23 2.10 7.75 -16.50
C ASN A 23 1.11 7.76 -15.34
N SER A 24 1.52 8.33 -14.20
CA SER A 24 0.66 8.45 -13.03
C SER A 24 -0.56 9.36 -13.23
N ASN A 25 -0.49 10.33 -14.16
CA ASN A 25 -1.61 11.22 -14.45
C ASN A 25 -2.71 10.49 -15.22
N GLU A 26 -2.34 9.61 -16.14
CA GLU A 26 -3.29 8.76 -16.86
C GLU A 26 -3.97 7.75 -15.93
N VAL A 27 -3.26 7.23 -14.91
CA VAL A 27 -3.90 6.39 -13.89
C VAL A 27 -4.99 7.17 -13.14
N LYS A 28 -4.76 8.45 -12.83
CA LYS A 28 -5.75 9.30 -12.15
C LYS A 28 -6.94 9.62 -13.06
N LEU A 29 -6.65 9.95 -14.32
CA LEU A 29 -7.63 10.34 -15.35
C LEU A 29 -8.19 9.14 -16.14
N CYS A 30 -7.93 7.92 -15.68
CA CYS A 30 -8.39 6.71 -16.35
C CYS A 30 -9.91 6.72 -16.48
N THR A 31 -10.41 6.51 -17.71
CA THR A 31 -11.85 6.51 -18.02
C THR A 31 -12.50 5.15 -17.86
N CYS A 32 -11.71 4.09 -17.62
CA CYS A 32 -12.17 2.70 -17.47
C CYS A 32 -12.80 2.45 -16.09
N THR A 33 -13.93 3.11 -15.80
CA THR A 33 -14.65 2.99 -14.51
C THR A 33 -15.18 1.59 -14.23
N GLY A 34 -15.40 0.76 -15.27
CA GLY A 34 -15.80 -0.65 -15.15
C GLY A 34 -14.66 -1.62 -14.80
N CYS A 35 -13.42 -1.14 -14.70
CA CYS A 35 -12.28 -1.99 -14.33
C CYS A 35 -12.38 -2.42 -12.85
N ALA A 36 -12.21 -3.71 -12.57
CA ALA A 36 -12.20 -4.23 -11.20
C ALA A 36 -11.12 -3.60 -10.31
N LEU A 37 -10.04 -3.08 -10.92
CA LEU A 37 -8.94 -2.41 -10.22
C LEU A 37 -9.18 -0.91 -10.01
N TYR A 38 -10.20 -0.33 -10.66
CA TYR A 38 -10.47 1.12 -10.66
C TYR A 38 -10.53 1.74 -9.25
N PRO A 39 -11.16 1.12 -8.23
CA PRO A 39 -11.21 1.68 -6.88
C PRO A 39 -9.85 1.74 -6.17
N TYR A 40 -8.88 0.94 -6.63
CA TYR A 40 -7.57 0.77 -5.98
C TYR A 40 -6.42 1.42 -6.77
N ARG A 41 -6.71 2.02 -7.93
CA ARG A 41 -5.71 2.53 -8.89
C ARG A 41 -4.75 3.56 -8.30
N GLU A 42 -5.21 4.30 -7.31
CA GLU A 42 -4.41 5.32 -6.61
C GLU A 42 -3.43 4.72 -5.60
N GLY A 43 -3.47 3.41 -5.36
CA GLY A 43 -2.59 2.75 -4.38
C GLY A 43 -3.07 2.93 -2.94
N HIS A 44 -4.36 3.18 -2.76
CA HIS A 44 -5.04 3.23 -1.47
C HIS A 44 -6.29 2.35 -1.52
N SER A 45 -6.64 1.74 -0.40
CA SER A 45 -7.89 0.98 -0.30
C SER A 45 -9.03 1.93 0.07
N PRO A 46 -10.15 1.93 -0.68
CA PRO A 46 -11.29 2.80 -0.40
C PRO A 46 -11.99 2.44 0.93
N PHE A 47 -11.74 1.24 1.47
CA PHE A 47 -12.35 0.75 2.71
C PHE A 47 -11.60 1.16 3.98
N ILE A 48 -10.45 1.85 3.84
CA ILE A 48 -9.72 2.33 5.00
C ILE A 48 -10.38 3.63 5.48
N GLN A 49 -11.06 3.55 6.62
CA GLN A 49 -11.59 4.73 7.29
C GLN A 49 -10.43 5.64 7.71
N LYS A 50 -10.50 6.92 7.32
CA LYS A 50 -9.55 7.93 7.76
C LYS A 50 -9.76 8.14 9.25
N GLN A 51 -8.78 7.74 10.03
CA GLN A 51 -8.85 7.88 11.48
C GLN A 51 -8.49 9.32 11.89
N GLU A 52 -9.17 9.83 12.91
CA GLU A 52 -8.82 11.10 13.55
C GLU A 52 -7.51 10.97 14.34
N TRP A 53 -6.68 12.00 14.21
CA TRP A 53 -5.34 12.06 14.79
C TRP A 53 -5.35 12.79 16.14
N THR A 54 -5.71 12.09 17.21
CA THR A 54 -5.57 12.61 18.57
C THR A 54 -4.12 12.51 19.05
N GLU A 55 -3.69 13.46 19.88
CA GLU A 55 -2.32 13.51 20.43
C GLU A 55 -1.96 12.24 21.22
N GLU A 56 -2.93 11.70 21.97
CA GLU A 56 -2.79 10.45 22.70
C GLU A 56 -2.46 9.26 21.77
N ARG A 57 -3.15 9.16 20.62
CA ARG A 57 -2.90 8.09 19.66
C ARG A 57 -1.58 8.28 18.91
N LYS A 58 -1.17 9.52 18.63
CA LYS A 58 0.17 9.83 18.10
C LYS A 58 1.26 9.36 19.07
N ALA A 59 1.12 9.69 20.35
CA ALA A 59 2.04 9.28 21.40
C ALA A 59 2.11 7.75 21.52
N ALA A 60 0.95 7.07 21.52
CA ALA A 60 0.89 5.61 21.57
C ALA A 60 1.53 4.94 20.33
N GLN A 61 1.32 5.48 19.13
CA GLN A 61 1.96 4.96 17.91
C GLN A 61 3.48 5.15 17.94
N LYS A 62 3.96 6.33 18.39
CA LYS A 62 5.39 6.62 18.54
C LYS A 62 6.04 5.67 19.56
N ALA A 63 5.39 5.42 20.68
CA ALA A 63 5.85 4.47 21.69
C ALA A 63 5.95 3.04 21.13
N ARG A 64 4.94 2.58 20.38
CA ARG A 64 4.96 1.26 19.72
C ARG A 64 6.06 1.14 18.66
N MET A 65 6.29 2.19 17.86
CA MET A 65 7.37 2.20 16.87
C MET A 65 8.75 2.12 17.54
N ALA A 66 8.96 2.81 18.66
CA ALA A 66 10.20 2.74 19.44
C ALA A 66 10.43 1.37 20.08
N GLN A 67 9.39 0.57 20.30
CA GLN A 67 9.50 -0.80 20.82
C GLN A 67 9.81 -1.83 19.72
N ASN A 68 9.45 -1.56 18.46
CA ASN A 68 9.51 -2.53 17.37
C ASN A 68 10.78 -2.46 16.50
N ILE A 69 11.88 -1.92 17.03
CA ILE A 69 13.16 -1.76 16.32
C ILE A 69 13.94 -3.07 16.12
N HIS A 70 13.44 -4.21 16.63
CA HIS A 70 14.03 -5.53 16.42
C HIS A 70 12.96 -6.60 16.18
N SER A 71 12.34 -6.61 15.00
CA SER A 71 11.60 -7.78 14.54
C SER A 71 12.40 -8.42 13.40
N PRO A 72 13.12 -9.54 13.65
CA PRO A 72 13.77 -10.27 12.58
C PRO A 72 12.67 -10.79 11.66
N ILE A 73 12.78 -10.46 10.38
CA ILE A 73 11.88 -10.94 9.32
C ILE A 73 12.11 -12.45 9.21
N ARG A 74 11.37 -13.20 10.03
CA ARG A 74 10.99 -14.61 9.91
C ARG A 74 11.89 -15.43 8.98
N GLU A 75 13.05 -15.83 9.50
CA GLU A 75 13.67 -17.08 9.09
C GLU A 75 12.61 -18.20 9.19
N LYS A 76 12.62 -19.15 8.26
CA LYS A 76 11.73 -20.33 8.12
C LYS A 76 10.60 -20.18 7.09
N SER A 77 10.96 -20.47 5.84
CA SER A 77 10.24 -21.49 5.05
C SER A 77 11.27 -22.17 4.15
N ALA A 78 12.15 -22.94 4.81
CA ALA A 78 12.71 -24.14 4.22
C ALA A 78 11.67 -25.23 4.46
N ASN A 79 10.87 -25.50 3.43
CA ASN A 79 10.41 -26.84 3.06
C ASN A 79 9.84 -26.73 1.64
#